data_AF-A0A7L1A721-F1
#
_entry.id   AF-A0A7L1A721-F1
#
_cell.length_a   1.000
_cell.length_b   1.000
_cell.length_c   1.000
_cell.angle_alpha   90.00
_cell.angle_beta   90.00
_cell.angle_gamma   90.00
#
_symmetry.space_group_name_H-M   'P 1'
#
loop_
_entity.id
_entity.type
_entity.pdbx_description
1 polymer ?
#
loop_
_entity_poly.entity_id
_entity_poly.type
_entity_poly.pdbx_seq_one_letter_code
_entity_poly.pdbx_strand_id
1 'polypeptide(L)'
;HIATSLPLPSERDHLRPRIDLIVFVIDIKSKYSLKNVEASLAYVDANFFLGKVYFLVTGVGRVNCCSVEMNAVCKLGETYCSPVLFCELELEGVRVATAQRLLRTLQICAGLVPGFSALSFSLLMRNSADD
;
A
#
# COMPACT_ATOMS: atom_id res chain seq x y z
N HIS A 1 16.58 14.19 18.78
CA HIS A 1 15.31 14.55 18.12
C HIS A 1 14.59 13.27 17.71
N ILE A 2 13.36 13.05 18.15
CA ILE A 2 12.49 11.97 17.62
C ILE A 2 11.78 12.56 16.40
N ALA A 3 11.99 11.98 15.23
CA ALA A 3 11.31 12.41 14.02
C ALA A 3 9.83 12.01 14.10
N THR A 4 8.94 12.98 13.86
CA THR A 4 7.50 12.75 13.88
C THR A 4 6.94 12.38 12.52
N SER A 5 7.70 12.51 11.42
CA SER A 5 7.24 12.21 10.06
C SER A 5 8.42 11.85 9.16
N LEU A 6 8.16 11.14 8.06
CA LEU A 6 9.12 10.90 6.99
C LEU A 6 9.22 12.14 6.06
N PRO A 7 10.40 12.37 5.44
CA PRO A 7 11.62 11.61 5.58
C PRO A 7 12.33 12.01 6.87
N LEU A 8 12.92 11.04 7.57
CA LEU A 8 13.62 11.34 8.83
C LEU A 8 14.82 12.28 8.54
N PRO A 9 15.28 13.09 9.52
CA PRO A 9 16.40 14.00 9.37
C PRO A 9 17.63 13.32 8.76
N SER A 10 18.41 14.00 7.91
CA SER A 10 19.54 13.41 7.18
C SER A 10 20.69 12.90 8.07
N GLU A 11 20.62 13.20 9.36
CA GLU A 11 21.48 12.63 10.40
C GLU A 11 21.40 11.10 10.37
N ARG A 12 22.49 10.46 9.95
CA ARG A 12 22.63 9.00 9.77
C ARG A 12 21.89 8.42 8.56
N ASP A 13 21.72 9.17 7.48
CA ASP A 13 21.18 8.64 6.21
C ASP A 13 21.91 7.37 5.73
N HIS A 14 23.23 7.30 5.92
CA HIS A 14 24.05 6.15 5.56
C HIS A 14 23.78 4.87 6.40
N LEU A 15 23.10 5.00 7.54
CA LEU A 15 22.66 3.86 8.37
C LEU A 15 21.17 3.54 8.19
N ARG A 16 20.43 4.36 7.44
CA ARG A 16 18.99 4.17 7.27
C ARG A 16 18.74 3.07 6.24
N PRO A 17 17.96 2.02 6.57
CA PRO A 17 17.56 1.05 5.57
C PRO A 17 16.73 1.76 4.50
N ARG A 18 17.10 1.56 3.23
CA ARG A 18 16.32 2.02 2.10
C ARG A 18 14.99 1.26 2.08
N ILE A 19 13.89 2.01 2.01
CA ILE A 19 12.53 1.46 1.88
C ILE A 19 12.06 1.71 0.45
N ASP A 20 11.81 0.64 -0.30
CA ASP A 20 11.38 0.74 -1.69
C ASP A 20 9.86 0.67 -1.87
N LEU A 21 9.15 0.05 -0.92
CA LEU A 21 7.70 -0.14 -0.97
C LEU A 21 7.14 -0.13 0.46
N ILE A 22 6.01 0.54 0.65
CA ILE A 22 5.22 0.51 1.88
C ILE A 22 3.87 -0.13 1.56
N VAL A 23 3.51 -1.19 2.29
CA VAL A 23 2.22 -1.85 2.16
C VAL A 23 1.46 -1.72 3.47
N PHE A 24 0.37 -0.97 3.48
CA PHE A 24 -0.53 -0.87 4.62
C PHE A 24 -1.53 -2.02 4.57
N VAL A 25 -1.42 -2.94 5.53
CA VAL A 25 -2.35 -4.07 5.65
C VAL A 25 -3.55 -3.64 6.48
N ILE A 26 -4.74 -3.73 5.88
CA ILE A 26 -6.03 -3.36 6.48
C ILE A 26 -6.84 -4.63 6.69
N ASP A 27 -7.18 -4.96 7.93
CA ASP A 27 -8.17 -6.00 8.21
C ASP A 27 -9.58 -5.39 8.15
N ILE A 28 -10.39 -5.79 7.16
CA ILE A 28 -11.74 -5.27 6.95
C ILE A 28 -12.69 -5.61 8.12
N LYS A 29 -12.33 -6.57 8.97
CA LYS A 29 -13.10 -6.95 10.16
C LYS A 29 -12.82 -6.02 11.34
N SER A 30 -11.79 -5.18 11.25
CA SER A 30 -11.33 -4.33 12.35
C SER A 30 -11.36 -2.84 11.98
N LYS A 31 -12.34 -2.10 12.53
CA LYS A 31 -12.35 -0.62 12.43
C LYS A 31 -11.09 0.02 13.00
N TYR A 32 -10.48 -0.61 14.00
CA TYR A 32 -9.22 -0.15 14.57
C TYR A 32 -8.07 -0.26 13.55
N SER A 33 -8.02 -1.34 12.77
CA SER A 33 -7.02 -1.50 11.71
C SER A 33 -7.09 -0.35 10.70
N LEU A 34 -8.28 0.01 10.23
CA LEU A 34 -8.45 1.15 9.32
C LEU A 34 -8.02 2.47 9.97
N LYS A 35 -8.50 2.78 11.18
CA LYS A 35 -8.13 4.02 11.89
C LYS A 35 -6.63 4.14 12.14
N ASN A 36 -5.97 3.03 12.45
CA ASN A 36 -4.53 3.02 12.66
C ASN A 36 -3.77 3.32 11.35
N VAL A 37 -4.25 2.79 10.22
CA VAL A 37 -3.70 3.12 8.90
C VAL A 37 -3.92 4.59 8.57
N GLU A 38 -5.14 5.11 8.74
CA GLU A 38 -5.45 6.53 8.52
C GLU A 38 -4.53 7.46 9.33
N ALA A 39 -4.31 7.15 10.62
CA ALA A 39 -3.41 7.91 11.47
C ALA A 39 -1.93 7.78 11.06
N SER A 40 -1.53 6.63 10.51
CA SER A 40 -0.14 6.39 10.10
C SER A 40 0.25 7.13 8.81
N LEU A 41 -0.72 7.40 7.93
CA LEU A 41 -0.48 8.02 6.63
C LEU A 41 0.07 9.45 6.75
N ALA A 42 -0.30 10.18 7.80
CA ALA A 42 0.21 11.53 8.08
C ALA A 42 1.74 11.57 8.29
N TYR A 43 2.36 10.42 8.52
CA TYR A 43 3.79 10.30 8.77
C TYR A 43 4.57 9.77 7.56
N VAL A 44 3.91 9.51 6.43
CA VAL A 44 4.55 9.06 5.19
C VAL A 44 4.89 10.27 4.32
N ASP A 45 6.13 10.31 3.82
CA ASP A 45 6.56 11.36 2.89
C ASP A 45 5.77 11.27 1.57
N ALA A 46 5.35 12.44 1.06
CA ALA A 46 4.52 12.55 -0.12
C ALA A 46 5.08 11.80 -1.36
N ASN A 47 6.41 11.70 -1.50
CA ASN A 47 7.05 11.03 -2.62
C ASN A 47 6.82 9.52 -2.62
N PHE A 48 6.50 8.91 -1.48
CA PHE A 48 6.15 7.48 -1.46
C PHE A 48 4.81 7.22 -2.15
N PHE A 49 3.87 8.17 -2.12
CA PHE A 49 2.57 8.01 -2.80
C PHE A 49 2.68 8.08 -4.34
N LEU A 50 3.87 8.40 -4.88
CA LEU A 50 4.19 8.30 -6.29
C LEU A 50 4.49 6.84 -6.71
N GLY A 51 3.57 5.93 -6.40
CA GLY A 51 3.60 4.53 -6.80
C GLY A 51 4.36 3.57 -5.85
N LYS A 52 4.75 4.00 -4.65
CA LYS A 52 5.45 3.17 -3.65
C LYS A 52 4.62 2.89 -2.39
N VAL A 53 3.35 3.28 -2.36
CA VAL A 53 2.39 2.94 -1.29
C VAL A 53 1.28 2.09 -1.87
N TYR A 54 0.95 1.01 -1.17
CA TYR A 54 -0.15 0.11 -1.52
C TYR A 54 -1.00 -0.17 -0.27
N PHE A 55 -2.30 -0.33 -0.46
CA PHE A 55 -3.21 -0.80 0.57
C PHE A 55 -3.57 -2.27 0.30
N LEU A 56 -3.32 -3.15 1.26
CA LEU A 56 -3.67 -4.57 1.18
C LEU A 56 -4.82 -4.86 2.14
N VAL A 57 -6.01 -5.09 1.60
CA VAL A 57 -7.22 -5.38 2.36
C VAL A 57 -7.34 -6.89 2.56
N THR A 58 -7.53 -7.30 3.80
CA THR A 58 -7.66 -8.70 4.20
C THR A 58 -9.00 -8.95 4.88
N GLY A 59 -9.40 -10.22 4.99
CA GLY A 59 -10.66 -10.62 5.64
C GLY A 59 -11.92 -10.52 4.76
N VAL A 60 -11.75 -10.27 3.45
CA VAL A 60 -12.80 -9.94 2.48
C VAL A 60 -13.76 -11.09 2.16
N GLY A 61 -13.32 -12.36 2.25
CA GLY A 61 -14.14 -13.53 1.91
C GLY A 61 -15.25 -13.86 2.91
N ARG A 62 -15.37 -13.11 4.02
CA ARG A 62 -16.47 -13.25 4.98
C ARG A 62 -17.27 -11.95 5.06
N VAL A 63 -18.11 -11.71 4.05
CA VAL A 63 -18.93 -10.49 3.89
C VAL A 63 -19.78 -10.19 5.13
N ASN A 64 -20.24 -11.23 5.85
CA ASN A 64 -21.06 -11.08 7.07
C ASN A 64 -20.29 -10.59 8.31
N CYS A 65 -18.97 -10.40 8.21
CA CYS A 65 -18.11 -9.97 9.32
C CYS A 65 -17.37 -8.66 9.04
N CYS A 66 -17.69 -7.97 7.95
CA CYS A 66 -17.05 -6.70 7.60
C CYS A 66 -17.50 -5.60 8.57
N SER A 67 -16.56 -5.11 9.38
CA SER A 67 -16.79 -3.95 10.25
C SER A 67 -16.45 -2.64 9.55
N VAL A 68 -15.72 -2.71 8.44
CA VAL A 68 -15.30 -1.58 7.62
C VAL A 68 -16.02 -1.63 6.28
N GLU A 69 -16.56 -0.50 5.82
CA GLU A 69 -17.16 -0.38 4.50
C GLU A 69 -16.08 -0.41 3.42
N MET A 70 -16.27 -1.24 2.38
CA MET A 70 -15.32 -1.31 1.25
C MET A 70 -15.08 0.06 0.62
N ASN A 71 -16.13 0.87 0.52
CA ASN A 71 -16.09 2.23 0.00
C ASN A 71 -15.12 3.13 0.77
N ALA A 72 -14.99 2.97 2.09
CA ALA A 72 -14.05 3.75 2.88
C ALA A 72 -12.60 3.44 2.46
N VAL A 73 -12.29 2.17 2.18
CA VAL A 73 -10.96 1.75 1.74
C VAL A 73 -10.68 2.15 0.29
N CYS A 74 -11.68 2.08 -0.60
CA CYS A 74 -11.55 2.58 -1.97
C CYS A 74 -11.26 4.08 -1.99
N LYS A 75 -12.04 4.88 -1.23
CA LYS A 75 -11.81 6.33 -1.06
C LYS A 75 -10.42 6.64 -0.50
N LEU A 76 -9.92 5.80 0.41
CA LEU A 76 -8.56 5.94 0.92
C LEU A 76 -7.52 5.75 -0.20
N GLY A 77 -7.69 4.71 -1.02
CA GLY A 77 -6.84 4.49 -2.22
C GLY A 77 -6.85 5.67 -3.18
N GLU A 78 -8.03 6.21 -3.49
CA GLU A 78 -8.21 7.39 -4.36
C GLU A 78 -7.53 8.64 -3.77
N THR A 79 -7.78 8.92 -2.49
CA THR A 79 -7.24 10.10 -1.78
C THR A 79 -5.72 10.15 -1.84
N TYR A 80 -5.07 8.98 -1.73
CA TYR A 80 -3.61 8.86 -1.72
C TYR A 80 -3.03 8.38 -3.06
N CYS A 81 -3.85 8.34 -4.14
CA CYS A 81 -3.46 7.87 -5.47
C CYS A 81 -2.68 6.53 -5.43
N SER A 82 -3.06 5.64 -4.51
CA SER A 82 -2.31 4.44 -4.16
C SER A 82 -3.15 3.18 -4.39
N PRO A 83 -2.60 2.11 -4.98
CA PRO A 83 -3.41 0.95 -5.35
C PRO A 83 -3.95 0.20 -4.14
N VAL A 84 -5.19 -0.30 -4.27
CA VAL A 84 -5.84 -1.17 -3.29
C VAL A 84 -5.87 -2.60 -3.82
N LEU A 85 -5.34 -3.54 -3.06
CA LEU A 85 -5.33 -4.96 -3.35
C LEU A 85 -6.20 -5.69 -2.32
N PHE A 86 -7.02 -6.63 -2.77
CA PHE A 86 -7.83 -7.49 -1.90
C PHE A 86 -7.19 -8.87 -1.84
N CYS A 87 -7.00 -9.39 -0.62
CA CYS A 87 -6.42 -10.70 -0.41
C CYS A 87 -7.12 -11.44 0.72
N GLU A 88 -7.64 -12.62 0.40
CA GLU A 88 -8.09 -13.56 1.42
C GLU A 88 -6.92 -14.41 1.89
N LEU A 89 -6.29 -14.01 3.00
CA LEU A 89 -5.09 -14.67 3.53
C LEU A 89 -5.33 -16.14 3.92
N GLU A 90 -6.58 -16.54 4.19
CA GLU A 90 -6.95 -17.92 4.53
C GLU A 90 -6.81 -18.87 3.33
N LEU A 91 -6.96 -18.36 2.10
CA LEU A 91 -6.86 -19.15 0.89
C LEU A 91 -5.41 -19.17 0.39
N GLU A 92 -4.77 -20.33 0.47
CA GLU A 92 -3.34 -20.47 0.11
C GLU A 92 -3.02 -20.00 -1.31
N GLY A 93 -3.80 -20.41 -2.31
CA GLY A 93 -3.56 -19.98 -3.70
C GLY A 93 -3.65 -18.47 -3.88
N VAL A 94 -4.61 -17.82 -3.23
CA VAL A 94 -4.79 -16.35 -3.27
C VAL A 94 -3.64 -15.66 -2.56
N ARG A 95 -3.22 -16.17 -1.40
CA ARG A 95 -2.09 -15.66 -0.63
C ARG A 95 -0.79 -15.72 -1.42
N VAL A 96 -0.50 -16.85 -2.08
CA VAL A 96 0.68 -17.03 -2.93
C VAL A 96 0.65 -16.07 -4.12
N ALA A 97 -0.46 -15.98 -4.84
CA ALA A 97 -0.60 -15.07 -5.97
C ALA A 97 -0.43 -13.60 -5.56
N THR A 98 -0.99 -13.22 -4.41
CA THR A 98 -0.84 -11.86 -3.86
C THR A 98 0.61 -11.58 -3.47
N ALA A 99 1.28 -12.52 -2.80
CA ALA A 99 2.69 -12.37 -2.43
C ALA A 99 3.59 -12.23 -3.68
N GLN A 100 3.33 -13.00 -4.74
CA GLN A 100 4.04 -12.88 -6.01
C GLN A 100 3.81 -11.51 -6.67
N ARG A 101 2.57 -11.00 -6.65
CA ARG A 101 2.24 -9.66 -7.16
C ARG A 101 2.96 -8.56 -6.37
N LEU A 102 2.99 -8.66 -5.04
CA LEU A 102 3.72 -7.73 -4.18
C LEU A 102 5.23 -7.79 -4.42
N LEU A 103 5.81 -9.00 -4.55
CA LEU A 103 7.22 -9.17 -4.86
C LEU A 103 7.59 -8.52 -6.18
N ARG A 104 6.77 -8.68 -7.23
CA ARG A 104 7.01 -8.04 -8.52
C ARG A 104 6.90 -6.52 -8.44
N THR A 105 5.95 -6.02 -7.67
CA THR A 105 5.78 -4.59 -7.41
C THR A 105 7.01 -4.03 -6.68
N LEU A 106 7.50 -4.73 -5.66
CA LEU A 106 8.72 -4.37 -4.94
C LEU A 106 9.94 -4.31 -5.88
N GLN A 107 10.11 -5.31 -6.75
CA GLN A 107 11.19 -5.32 -7.74
C GLN A 107 11.13 -4.08 -8.65
N ILE A 108 9.95 -3.68 -9.10
CA ILE A 108 9.76 -2.46 -9.91
C ILE A 108 10.09 -1.21 -9.10
N CYS A 109 9.59 -1.09 -7.86
CA CYS A 109 9.83 0.07 -7.00
C CYS A 109 11.31 0.20 -6.59
N ALA A 110 12.01 -0.92 -6.49
CA ALA A 110 13.45 -0.98 -6.22
C ALA A 110 14.31 -0.64 -7.46
N GLY A 111 13.71 -0.58 -8.66
CA GLY A 111 14.40 -0.32 -9.92
C GLY A 111 15.09 -1.56 -10.53
N LEU A 112 14.66 -2.76 -10.14
CA LEU A 112 15.25 -4.03 -10.61
C LEU A 112 14.63 -4.55 -11.91
N VAL A 113 13.60 -3.87 -12.43
CA VAL A 113 12.90 -4.27 -13.66
C VAL A 113 13.14 -3.20 -14.74
N PRO A 114 13.96 -3.48 -15.77
CA PRO A 114 14.24 -2.53 -16.85
C PRO A 114 12.97 -2.08 -17.56
N GLY A 115 12.87 -0.79 -17.87
CA GLY A 115 11.73 -0.19 -18.57
C GLY A 115 10.49 0.08 -17.70
N PHE A 116 10.51 -0.31 -16.42
CA PHE A 116 9.43 -0.06 -15.47
C PHE A 116 9.95 0.73 -14.27
N SER A 117 9.14 1.67 -13.81
CA SER A 117 9.35 2.43 -12.57
C SER A 117 8.09 2.42 -11.69
N ALA A 118 8.19 2.91 -10.46
CA ALA A 118 7.03 3.09 -9.59
C ALA A 118 5.93 3.98 -10.23
N LEU A 119 6.31 5.01 -11.01
CA LEU A 119 5.37 5.91 -11.68
C LEU A 119 4.55 5.24 -12.79
N SER A 120 5.04 4.14 -13.35
CA SER A 120 4.30 3.37 -14.36
C SER A 120 2.97 2.85 -13.79
N PHE A 121 2.90 2.57 -12.49
CA PHE A 121 1.69 2.08 -11.84
C PHE A 121 0.62 3.16 -11.70
N SER A 122 0.99 4.39 -11.35
CA SER A 122 0.04 5.51 -11.32
C SER A 122 -0.61 5.75 -12.69
N LEU A 123 0.13 5.51 -13.78
CA LEU A 123 -0.40 5.63 -15.14
C LEU A 123 -1.39 4.50 -15.49
N LEU A 124 -1.05 3.26 -15.11
CA LEU A 124 -1.90 2.09 -15.34
C LEU A 124 -3.22 2.17 -14.56
N MET A 125 -3.19 2.70 -13.34
CA MET A 125 -4.38 2.86 -12.48
C MET A 125 -5.29 3.99 -12.95
N ARG A 126 -4.75 5.04 -13.60
CA ARG A 126 -5.55 6.14 -14.14
C ARG A 126 -6.35 5.71 -15.37
N ASN A 127 -5.75 4.88 -16.23
CA ASN A 127 -6.40 4.43 -17.46
C ASN A 127 -7.59 3.48 -17.21
N SER A 128 -7.66 2.79 -16.08
CA SER A 128 -8.81 1.94 -15.73
C SER A 128 -10.02 2.69 -15.16
N ALA A 129 -9.89 3.99 -14.90
CA ALA A 129 -10.99 4.83 -14.40
C ALA A 129 -11.70 5.62 -15.51
N ASP A 130 -11.14 5.63 -16.73
CA ASP A 130 -11.68 6.32 -17.91
C ASP A 130 -12.44 5.38 -18.88
N ASP A 131 -12.70 4.13 -18.48
CA ASP A 131 -13.51 3.14 -19.22
C ASP A 131 -14.85 2.84 -18.53
#